data_AF-A0AAV0GXS1-F1
#
_entry.id   AF-A0AAV0GXS1-F1
#
_cell.length_a   1.000
_cell.length_b   1.000
_cell.length_c   1.000
_cell.angle_alpha   90.00
_cell.angle_beta   90.00
_cell.angle_gamma   90.00
#
_symmetry.space_group_name_H-M   'P 1'
#
loop_
_entity.id
_entity.type
_entity.pdbx_description
1 polymer ?
#
loop_
_entity_poly.entity_id
_entity_poly.type
_entity_poly.pdbx_seq_one_letter_code
_entity_poly.pdbx_strand_id
1 'polypeptide(L)' 'MGVVLSIRHSVFVKGDQTNFEIEPSFGVEASELYPEVKYTTVDEYLNKLV' A
#
# COMPACT_ATOMS: atom_id res chain seq x y z
N MET A 1 -21.60 3.60 8.30
CA MET A 1 -21.62 3.22 6.86
C MET A 1 -20.75 4.15 6.01
N GLY A 2 -20.88 5.48 6.10
CA GLY A 2 -20.16 6.43 5.22
C GLY A 2 -18.64 6.32 5.21
N VAL A 3 -18.00 6.13 6.38
CA VAL A 3 -16.52 6.09 6.48
C VAL A 3 -15.90 4.92 5.71
N VAL A 4 -16.51 3.73 5.76
CA VAL A 4 -15.98 2.55 5.03
C VAL A 4 -16.08 2.75 3.52
N LEU A 5 -17.19 3.33 3.05
CA LEU A 5 -17.38 3.65 1.64
C LEU A 5 -16.42 4.75 1.17
N SER A 6 -16.19 5.79 1.98
CA SER A 6 -15.25 6.86 1.63
C SER A 6 -13.80 6.35 1.56
N ILE A 7 -13.39 5.46 2.48
CA ILE A 7 -12.06 4.84 2.45
C ILE A 7 -11.91 3.99 1.17
N ARG A 8 -12.89 3.15 0.84
CA ARG A 8 -12.86 2.34 -0.39
C ARG A 8 -12.81 3.22 -1.64
N HIS A 9 -13.56 4.31 -1.69
CA HIS A 9 -13.52 5.23 -2.83
C HIS A 9 -12.14 5.90 -2.97
N SER A 10 -11.56 6.37 -1.86
CA SER A 10 -10.21 6.96 -1.87
C SER A 10 -9.16 5.97 -2.38
N VAL A 11 -9.19 4.73 -1.89
CA VAL A 11 -8.22 3.69 -2.29
C VAL A 11 -8.45 3.18 -3.72
N PHE A 12 -9.67 2.77 -4.06
CA PHE A 12 -9.95 2.04 -5.31
C PHE A 12 -10.42 2.90 -6.48
N VAL A 13 -10.90 4.13 -6.24
CA VAL A 13 -11.37 5.03 -7.32
C VAL A 13 -10.39 6.16 -7.55
N LYS A 14 -9.94 6.83 -6.48
CA LYS A 14 -8.96 7.92 -6.60
C LYS A 14 -7.52 7.41 -6.67
N GLY A 15 -7.24 6.23 -6.11
CA GLY A 15 -5.90 5.65 -6.10
C GLY A 15 -4.95 6.38 -5.14
N ASP A 16 -5.46 6.96 -4.05
CA ASP A 16 -4.68 7.86 -3.16
C ASP A 16 -3.45 7.21 -2.51
N GLN A 17 -3.25 5.89 -2.66
CA GLN A 17 -2.05 5.18 -2.22
C GLN A 17 -0.87 5.28 -3.19
N THR A 18 -1.12 5.51 -4.49
CA THR A 18 -0.09 5.43 -5.55
C THR A 18 -0.25 6.49 -6.65
N ASN A 19 -1.17 7.44 -6.50
CA ASN A 19 -1.43 8.48 -7.50
C ASN A 19 -0.48 9.69 -7.43
N PHE A 20 0.61 9.59 -6.66
CA PHE A 20 1.64 10.62 -6.50
C PHE A 20 3.03 9.96 -6.46
N GLU A 21 4.07 10.76 -6.73
CA GLU A 21 5.47 10.33 -6.61
C GLU A 21 6.04 10.70 -5.24
N ILE A 22 6.90 9.83 -4.70
CA ILE A 22 7.54 10.08 -3.40
C ILE A 22 8.72 11.04 -3.60
N GLU A 23 8.51 12.31 -3.24
CA GLU A 23 9.60 13.29 -3.25
C GLU A 23 10.55 13.08 -2.05
N PRO A 24 11.89 13.07 -2.24
CA PRO A 24 12.85 12.88 -1.15
C PRO A 24 12.78 13.93 -0.03
N SER A 25 12.22 15.11 -0.31
CA SER A 25 11.97 16.18 0.66
C SER A 25 10.84 15.84 1.64
N PHE A 26 9.95 14.94 1.25
CA PHE A 26 8.71 14.61 1.95
C PHE A 26 8.74 13.21 2.56
N GLY A 27 9.34 12.23 1.88
CA GLY A 27 9.37 10.85 2.35
C GLY A 27 10.36 9.96 1.59
N VAL A 28 10.48 8.73 2.05
CA VAL A 28 11.32 7.68 1.46
C VAL A 28 10.55 6.37 1.41
N GLU A 29 10.90 5.49 0.48
CA GLU A 29 10.29 4.17 0.38
C GLU A 29 10.93 3.19 1.37
N ALA A 30 10.12 2.51 2.17
CA ALA A 30 10.63 1.58 3.17
C ALA A 30 11.34 0.36 2.57
N SER A 31 10.92 -0.12 1.39
CA SER A 31 11.53 -1.29 0.74
C SER A 31 12.93 -0.99 0.21
N GLU A 32 13.18 0.25 -0.24
CA GLU A 32 14.51 0.73 -0.62
C GLU A 32 15.41 0.95 0.61
N LEU A 33 14.83 1.37 1.73
CA LEU A 33 15.57 1.65 2.97
C LEU A 33 15.98 0.38 3.73
N TYR A 34 15.16 -0.67 3.67
CA TYR A 34 15.39 -1.94 4.38
C TYR A 34 15.24 -3.15 3.43
N PRO A 35 16.11 -3.29 2.41
CA PRO A 35 16.00 -4.33 1.38
C PRO A 35 16.20 -5.75 1.94
N GLU A 36 16.79 -5.89 3.13
CA GLU A 36 17.00 -7.16 3.81
C GLU A 36 15.72 -7.74 4.43
N VAL A 37 14.69 -6.92 4.63
CA VAL A 37 13.44 -7.35 5.26
C VAL A 37 12.60 -8.13 4.25
N LYS A 38 12.40 -9.42 4.51
CA LYS A 38 11.51 -10.26 3.71
C LYS A 38 10.06 -10.03 4.12
N TYR A 39 9.33 -9.27 3.32
CA TYR A 39 7.89 -9.06 3.47
C TYR A 39 7.10 -10.27 2.96
N THR A 40 5.96 -10.54 3.60
CA THR A 40 5.00 -11.51 3.09
C THR A 40 4.30 -10.93 1.86
N THR A 41 4.38 -11.63 0.74
CA THR A 41 3.74 -11.20 -0.50
C THR A 41 2.22 -11.39 -0.44
N VAL A 42 1.49 -10.73 -1.34
CA VAL A 42 0.03 -10.90 -1.46
C VAL A 42 -0.33 -12.36 -1.76
N ASP A 43 0.43 -13.02 -2.64
CA ASP A 43 0.23 -14.42 -3.00
C ASP A 43 0.41 -15.35 -1.79
N GLU A 44 1.52 -15.21 -1.05
CA GLU A 44 1.79 -15.99 0.16
C GLU A 44 0.71 -15.81 1.23
N TYR A 45 0.15 -14.61 1.36
CA TYR A 45 -0.94 -14.36 2.29
C TYR A 45 -2.25 -15.02 1.84
N LEU A 46 -2.61 -14.87 0.55
CA LEU A 46 -3.85 -15.44 0.01
C LEU A 46 -3.85 -16.97 -0.01
N ASN A 47 -2.69 -17.59 -0.24
CA ASN A 47 -2.53 -19.05 -0.17
C ASN A 47 -2.87 -19.63 1.22
N LYS A 48 -2.85 -18.83 2.30
CA LYS A 48 -3.23 -19.29 3.65
C LYS A 48 -4.75 -19.39 3.86
N LEU A 49 -5.54 -18.82 2.97
CA LEU A 49 -7.00 -18.80 3.04
C LEU A 49 -7.67 -19.88 2.18
N VAL A 50 -6.85 -20.63 1.42
CA VAL A 50 -7.26 -21.73 0.54
C VAL A 50 -7.28 -23.05 1.28
#